data_AF-R4KFL1-F1
#
_entry.id   AF-R4KFL1-F1
#
_cell.length_a   1.000
_cell.length_b   1.000
_cell.length_c   1.000
_cell.angle_alpha   90.00
_cell.angle_beta   90.00
_cell.angle_gamma   90.00
#
_symmetry.space_group_name_H-M   'P 1'
#
loop_
_entity.id
_entity.type
_entity.pdbx_description
1 polymer ?
#
loop_
_entity_poly.entity_id
_entity_poly.type
_entity_poly.pdbx_seq_one_letter_code
_entity_poly.pdbx_strand_id
1 'polypeptide(L)'
;MAKVILDRERNFKLTEETMNRINDRYGSVDTAIAELKQVNLHAFITVVWALLAEDDPDLSFEDTARLLYARPETMQQVDEAIVKAFTEQIVP
;
A
#
# COMPACT_ATOMS: atom_id res chain seq x y z
N MET A 1 -7.83 29.89 -7.19
CA MET A 1 -7.27 28.69 -7.82
C MET A 1 -6.56 27.89 -6.74
N ALA A 2 -7.13 26.77 -6.32
CA ALA A 2 -6.51 25.90 -5.32
C ALA A 2 -5.57 24.93 -6.03
N LYS A 3 -4.27 25.09 -5.81
CA LYS A 3 -3.27 24.14 -6.27
C LYS A 3 -3.25 23.00 -5.25
N VAL A 4 -4.07 21.97 -5.49
CA VAL A 4 -4.03 20.75 -4.68
C VAL A 4 -2.79 19.98 -5.10
N ILE A 5 -1.72 20.11 -4.31
CA ILE A 5 -0.55 19.23 -4.41
C ILE A 5 -0.89 18.04 -3.51
N LEU A 6 -1.26 16.92 -4.13
CA LEU A 6 -1.48 15.64 -3.46
C LEU A 6 -0.13 15.07 -3.05
N ASP A 7 0.37 15.61 -1.94
CA ASP A 7 1.49 15.16 -1.14
C ASP A 7 2.88 15.07 -1.79
N ARG A 8 3.89 15.38 -0.97
CA ARG A 8 5.30 15.17 -1.28
C ARG A 8 5.55 13.66 -1.30
N GLU A 9 6.61 13.19 -1.95
CA GLU A 9 7.08 11.81 -1.75
C GLU A 9 7.10 11.50 -0.25
N ARG A 10 6.19 10.62 0.19
CA ARG A 10 6.14 10.16 1.57
C ARG A 10 7.11 8.98 1.68
N ASN A 11 8.21 9.21 2.36
CA ASN A 11 9.08 8.14 2.78
C ASN A 11 8.41 7.43 3.95
N PHE A 12 7.63 6.39 3.66
CA PHE A 12 7.11 5.54 4.72
C PHE A 12 8.26 4.73 5.31
N LYS A 13 8.34 4.73 6.64
CA LYS A 13 9.32 3.91 7.36
C LYS A 13 8.61 2.62 7.78
N LEU A 14 9.13 1.48 7.34
CA LEU A 14 8.73 0.18 7.89
C LEU A 14 9.22 0.10 9.34
N THR A 15 8.34 0.41 10.27
CA THR A 15 8.59 0.20 11.71
C THR A 15 8.32 -1.26 12.07
N GLU A 16 8.77 -1.68 13.26
CA GLU A 16 8.45 -3.00 13.79
C GLU A 16 6.93 -3.21 13.90
N GLU A 17 6.19 -2.15 14.25
CA GLU A 17 4.74 -2.20 14.36
C GLU A 17 4.05 -2.38 13.00
N THR A 18 4.49 -1.66 11.97
CA THR A 18 4.04 -1.89 10.59
C THR A 18 4.29 -3.33 10.16
N MET A 19 5.48 -3.85 10.41
CA MET A 19 5.84 -5.23 10.05
C MET A 19 4.96 -6.25 10.79
N ASN A 20 4.68 -6.02 12.08
CA ASN A 20 3.79 -6.87 12.87
C ASN A 20 2.36 -6.86 12.31
N ARG A 21 1.80 -5.69 11.96
CA ARG A 21 0.47 -5.61 11.33
C ARG A 21 0.41 -6.39 10.01
N ILE A 22 1.45 -6.30 9.19
CA ILE A 22 1.54 -7.06 7.93
C ILE A 22 1.64 -8.56 8.22
N ASN A 23 2.48 -8.97 9.18
CA ASN A 23 2.63 -10.37 9.55
C ASN A 23 1.33 -10.96 10.08
N ASP A 24 0.62 -10.25 10.94
CA ASP A 24 -0.64 -10.72 11.54
C ASP A 24 -1.75 -10.91 10.49
N ARG A 25 -1.78 -10.05 9.47
CA ARG A 25 -2.84 -10.07 8.44
C ARG A 25 -2.48 -10.95 7.23
N TYR A 26 -1.21 -10.98 6.83
CA TYR A 26 -0.74 -11.62 5.60
C TYR A 26 0.17 -12.83 5.82
N GLY A 27 0.55 -13.11 7.07
CA GLY A 27 1.45 -14.19 7.46
C GLY A 27 2.93 -13.78 7.53
N SER A 28 3.42 -13.03 6.55
CA SER A 28 4.74 -12.40 6.64
C SER A 28 4.89 -11.19 5.71
N VAL A 29 5.75 -10.24 6.07
CA VAL A 29 6.16 -9.11 5.21
C VAL A 29 6.76 -9.59 3.89
N ASP A 30 7.61 -10.62 3.93
CA ASP A 30 8.25 -11.17 2.71
C ASP A 30 7.22 -11.77 1.75
N THR A 31 6.23 -12.49 2.29
CA THR A 31 5.11 -13.02 1.49
C THR A 31 4.27 -11.88 0.93
N ALA A 32 3.96 -10.85 1.71
CA ALA A 32 3.22 -9.69 1.24
C ALA A 32 3.94 -8.97 0.09
N ILE A 33 5.26 -8.79 0.19
CA ILE A 33 6.07 -8.18 -0.88
C ILE A 33 6.13 -9.08 -2.11
N ALA A 34 6.28 -10.39 -1.94
CA ALA A 34 6.30 -11.34 -3.07
C ALA A 34 4.97 -11.35 -3.83
N GLU A 35 3.85 -11.25 -3.13
CA GLU A 35 2.51 -11.19 -3.71
C GLU A 35 2.21 -9.81 -4.32
N LEU A 36 2.69 -8.73 -3.72
CA LEU A 36 2.67 -7.39 -4.29
C LEU A 36 3.30 -7.34 -5.69
N LYS A 37 4.44 -8.03 -5.89
CA LYS A 37 5.09 -8.14 -7.20
C LYS A 37 4.25 -8.86 -8.25
N GLN A 38 3.29 -9.67 -7.81
CA GLN A 38 2.33 -10.35 -8.68
C GLN A 38 1.03 -9.54 -8.85
N VAL A 39 1.01 -8.28 -8.40
CA VAL A 39 -0.17 -7.40 -8.44
C VAL A 39 -1.32 -7.98 -7.60
N ASN A 40 -0.99 -8.67 -6.51
CA ASN A 40 -1.99 -9.19 -5.58
C ASN A 40 -2.61 -8.04 -4.78
N LEU A 41 -3.88 -7.76 -5.06
CA LEU A 41 -4.61 -6.66 -4.44
C LEU A 41 -4.74 -6.82 -2.91
N HIS A 42 -4.88 -8.04 -2.39
CA HIS A 42 -4.94 -8.24 -0.95
C HIS A 42 -3.61 -7.86 -0.29
N ALA A 43 -2.48 -8.21 -0.90
CA ALA A 43 -1.16 -7.81 -0.42
C ALA A 43 -1.01 -6.28 -0.41
N PHE A 44 -1.47 -5.64 -1.49
CA PHE A 44 -1.45 -4.19 -1.60
C PHE A 44 -2.27 -3.50 -0.51
N ILE A 45 -3.52 -3.88 -0.33
CA ILE A 45 -4.39 -3.31 0.71
C ILE A 45 -3.75 -3.50 2.07
N THR A 46 -3.17 -4.68 2.34
CA THR A 46 -2.55 -5.00 3.63
C THR A 46 -1.36 -4.09 3.91
N VAL A 47 -0.46 -3.92 2.94
CA VAL A 47 0.72 -3.06 3.11
C VAL A 47 0.33 -1.60 3.23
N VAL A 48 -0.59 -1.10 2.39
CA VAL A 48 -1.06 0.29 2.46
C VAL A 48 -1.74 0.57 3.79
N TRP A 49 -2.66 -0.30 4.22
CA TRP A 49 -3.31 -0.17 5.51
C TRP A 49 -2.29 -0.14 6.65
N ALA A 50 -1.34 -1.09 6.67
CA ALA A 50 -0.36 -1.18 7.75
C ALA A 50 0.52 0.07 7.86
N LEU A 51 0.86 0.69 6.72
CA LEU A 51 1.64 1.94 6.66
C LEU A 51 0.80 3.15 7.08
N LEU A 52 -0.48 3.22 6.68
CA LEU A 52 -1.37 4.31 7.08
C LEU A 52 -1.77 4.22 8.56
N ALA A 53 -1.87 3.01 9.10
CA ALA A 53 -2.17 2.75 10.50
C ALA A 53 -1.06 3.21 11.47
N GLU A 54 0.14 3.56 10.97
CA GLU A 54 1.16 4.25 11.78
C GLU A 54 0.71 5.68 12.13
N ASP A 55 0.11 6.39 11.18
CA ASP A 55 -0.34 7.77 11.35
C ASP A 55 -1.75 7.82 11.95
N ASP A 56 -2.57 6.80 11.68
CA ASP A 56 -3.96 6.68 12.16
C ASP A 56 -4.26 5.24 12.64
N PRO A 57 -3.97 4.91 13.91
CA PRO A 57 -4.18 3.56 14.44
C PRO A 57 -5.63 3.08 14.46
N ASP A 58 -6.60 4.00 14.38
CA ASP A 58 -8.03 3.68 14.33
C ASP A 58 -8.49 3.27 12.92
N LEU A 59 -7.64 3.49 11.90
CA LEU A 59 -7.91 3.07 10.54
C LEU A 59 -8.00 1.55 10.45
N SER A 60 -9.18 1.05 10.07
CA SER A 60 -9.36 -0.38 9.85
C SER A 60 -8.87 -0.82 8.47
N PHE A 61 -8.52 -2.10 8.38
CA PHE A 61 -8.18 -2.73 7.11
C PHE A 61 -9.38 -2.62 6.13
N GLU A 62 -10.58 -2.85 6.63
CA GLU A 62 -11.82 -2.84 5.86
C GLU A 62 -12.13 -1.44 5.30
N ASP A 63 -11.84 -0.38 6.05
CA ASP A 63 -11.99 1.00 5.58
C ASP A 63 -11.01 1.32 4.45
N THR A 64 -9.76 0.86 4.58
CA THR A 64 -8.74 1.01 3.53
C THR A 64 -9.14 0.26 2.26
N ALA A 65 -9.58 -0.99 2.40
CA ALA A 65 -10.09 -1.79 1.29
C ALA A 65 -11.27 -1.09 0.61
N ARG A 66 -12.25 -0.63 1.40
CA ARG A 66 -13.43 0.06 0.89
C ARG A 66 -13.07 1.34 0.14
N LEU A 67 -12.10 2.12 0.62
CA LEU A 67 -11.65 3.33 -0.04
C LEU A 67 -11.05 3.04 -1.42
N LEU A 68 -10.24 1.98 -1.52
CA LEU A 68 -9.64 1.54 -2.77
C LEU A 68 -10.69 1.00 -3.76
N TYR A 69 -11.67 0.24 -3.29
CA TYR A 69 -12.75 -0.28 -4.13
C TYR A 69 -13.84 0.75 -4.47
N ALA A 70 -14.04 1.78 -3.65
CA ALA A 70 -15.07 2.80 -3.86
C ALA A 70 -14.82 3.64 -5.11
N ARG A 71 -13.59 3.65 -5.64
CA ARG A 71 -13.20 4.40 -6.83
C ARG A 71 -12.39 3.51 -7.78
N PRO A 72 -13.02 2.97 -8.84
CA PRO A 72 -12.32 2.16 -9.85
C PRO A 72 -11.09 2.85 -10.46
N GLU A 73 -11.14 4.17 -10.60
CA GLU A 73 -10.03 4.99 -11.09
C GLU A 73 -8.82 4.97 -10.14
N THR A 74 -9.08 4.96 -8.82
CA THR A 74 -8.03 4.85 -7.79
C THR A 74 -7.40 3.46 -7.82
N MET A 75 -8.21 2.43 -8.02
CA MET A 75 -7.73 1.06 -8.17
C MET A 75 -6.83 0.89 -9.40
N GLN A 76 -7.20 1.48 -10.54
CA GLN A 76 -6.35 1.45 -11.74
C GLN A 76 -5.01 2.20 -11.52
N GLN A 77 -5.04 3.37 -10.89
CA GLN A 77 -3.83 4.13 -10.56
C GLN A 77 -2.91 3.35 -9.62
N VAL A 78 -3.49 2.58 -8.71
CA VAL A 78 -2.77 1.67 -7.82
C VAL A 78 -2.08 0.56 -8.61
N ASP A 79 -2.80 -0.11 -9.51
CA ASP A 79 -2.22 -1.17 -10.36
C ASP A 79 -1.04 -0.63 -11.18
N GLU A 80 -1.21 0.54 -11.79
CA GLU A 80 -0.15 1.21 -12.56
C GLU A 80 1.06 1.57 -11.68
N ALA A 81 0.83 2.05 -10.45
CA ALA A 81 1.89 2.39 -9.51
C ALA A 81 2.68 1.16 -9.03
N ILE A 82 1.99 0.05 -8.75
CA ILE A 82 2.62 -1.23 -8.38
C ILE A 82 3.51 -1.71 -9.51
N VAL A 83 2.95 -1.77 -10.73
CA VAL A 83 3.69 -2.22 -11.92
C VAL A 83 4.92 -1.34 -12.12
N LYS A 84 4.77 -0.01 -12.06
CA LYS A 84 5.88 0.95 -12.22
C LYS A 84 6.97 0.75 -11.16
N ALA A 85 6.60 0.62 -9.88
CA ALA A 85 7.57 0.46 -8.79
C ALA A 85 8.44 -0.81 -8.95
N PHE A 86 7.87 -1.89 -9.48
CA PHE A 86 8.60 -3.15 -9.69
C PHE A 86 9.23 -3.28 -11.09
N THR A 87 8.82 -2.48 -12.07
CA THR A 87 9.48 -2.44 -13.40
C THR A 87 10.61 -1.43 -13.48
N GLU A 88 10.54 -0.29 -12.78
CA GLU A 88 11.64 0.70 -12.73
C GLU A 88 12.85 0.20 -11.92
N GLN A 89 12.71 -0.87 -11.11
CA GLN A 89 13.83 -1.56 -10.48
C GLN A 89 14.64 -2.46 -11.45
N ILE A 90 14.23 -2.57 -12.72
CA ILE A 90 14.95 -3.32 -13.77
C ILE A 90 15.64 -2.32 -14.72
N VAL A 91 16.53 -1.47 -14.19
CA VAL A 91 17.58 -0.86 -15.00
C VAL A 91 18.89 -1.02 -14.21
N PRO A 92 19.90 -1.74 -14.76
CA PRO A 92 21.14 -2.11 -14.07
C PRO A 92 22.04 -0.91 -13.70
#